data_AF-A0A3C1FP77-F1
#
_entry.id   AF-A0A3C1FP77-F1
#
_cell.length_a   1.000
_cell.length_b   1.000
_cell.length_c   1.000
_cell.angle_alpha   90.00
_cell.angle_beta   90.00
_cell.angle_gamma   90.00
#
_symmetry.space_group_name_H-M   'P 1'
#
loop_
_entity.id
_entity.type
_entity.pdbx_description
1 polymer ?
#
loop_
_entity_poly.entity_id
_entity_poly.type
_entity_poly.pdbx_seq_one_letter_code
_entity_poly.pdbx_strand_id
1 'polypeptide(L)' 'PELIAALKKEGANDILVVCGGVIPQQDYDFLYKAGTAAIFGPGTNIPAAAARILELIRDRQPLAAE' A
#
# COMPACT_ATOMS: atom_id res chain seq x y z
N PRO A 1 2.71 5.51 -9.38
CA PRO A 1 3.12 6.86 -8.89
C PRO A 1 2.03 7.93 -9.12
N GLU A 2 1.47 8.01 -10.33
CA GLU A 2 0.47 9.04 -10.69
C GLU A 2 -0.80 8.99 -9.83
N LEU A 3 -1.33 7.79 -9.55
CA LEU A 3 -2.46 7.62 -8.64
C LEU A 3 -2.18 8.22 -7.25
N ILE A 4 -1.00 7.95 -6.69
CA ILE A 4 -0.62 8.46 -5.36
C ILE A 4 -0.52 9.99 -5.40
N ALA A 5 0.04 10.55 -6.48
CA ALA A 5 0.12 12.00 -6.64
C ALA A 5 -1.27 12.66 -6.76
N ALA A 6 -2.19 12.02 -7.51
CA ALA A 6 -3.57 12.49 -7.63
C ALA A 6 -4.30 12.44 -6.28
N LEU A 7 -4.18 11.34 -5.53
CA LEU A 7 -4.76 11.22 -4.18
C LEU A 7 -4.24 12.31 -3.24
N LYS A 8 -2.92 12.57 -3.24
CA LYS A 8 -2.32 13.64 -2.45
C LYS A 8 -2.85 15.02 -2.84
N LYS A 9 -3.03 15.27 -4.15
CA LYS A 9 -3.58 16.54 -4.66
C LYS A 9 -5.01 16.79 -4.18
N GLU A 10 -5.82 15.73 -4.10
CA GLU A 10 -7.19 15.79 -3.57
C GLU A 10 -7.26 15.77 -2.03
N GLY A 11 -6.11 15.82 -1.34
CA GLY A 11 -6.06 15.82 0.13
C GLY A 11 -6.23 14.45 0.80
N ALA A 12 -6.36 13.38 0.03
CA ALA A 12 -6.59 12.01 0.50
C ALA A 12 -5.28 11.31 0.96
N ASN A 13 -4.58 11.94 1.90
CA ASN A 13 -3.29 11.47 2.43
C ASN A 13 -3.41 10.29 3.40
N ASP A 14 -4.61 9.81 3.67
CA ASP A 14 -4.97 8.69 4.54
C ASP A 14 -5.25 7.38 3.76
N ILE A 15 -5.47 7.48 2.44
CA ILE A 15 -5.74 6.31 1.58
C ILE A 15 -4.46 5.49 1.38
N LEU A 16 -4.51 4.19 1.69
CA LEU A 16 -3.42 3.24 1.45
C LEU A 16 -3.45 2.79 0.00
N VAL A 17 -2.30 2.88 -0.68
CA VAL A 17 -2.14 2.36 -2.05
C VAL A 17 -1.32 1.10 -2.00
N VAL A 18 -1.85 0.02 -2.55
CA VAL A 18 -1.22 -1.30 -2.59
C VAL A 18 -1.08 -1.72 -4.05
N CYS A 19 0.06 -2.29 -4.41
CA CYS A 19 0.31 -2.77 -5.77
C CYS A 19 0.24 -4.30 -5.82
N GLY A 20 -0.25 -4.83 -6.94
CA GLY A 20 -0.27 -6.27 -7.20
C GLY A 20 0.05 -6.58 -8.65
N GLY A 21 0.25 -7.87 -8.94
CA GLY A 21 0.56 -8.36 -10.28
C GLY A 21 2.04 -8.61 -10.51
N VAL A 22 2.47 -8.67 -11.78
CA VAL A 22 3.85 -8.95 -12.16
C VAL A 22 4.65 -7.66 -12.16
N ILE A 23 5.44 -7.43 -11.10
CA ILE A 23 6.29 -6.25 -10.93
C ILE A 23 7.75 -6.71 -10.79
N PRO A 24 8.69 -6.18 -11.60
CA PRO A 24 10.12 -6.46 -11.45
C PRO A 24 10.64 -6.05 -10.07
N GLN A 25 11.49 -6.88 -9.44
CA GLN A 25 12.05 -6.60 -8.10
C GLN A 25 12.80 -5.26 -8.03
N GLN A 26 13.49 -4.88 -9.10
CA GLN A 26 14.22 -3.60 -9.19
C GLN A 26 13.30 -2.37 -9.06
N ASP A 27 12.00 -2.51 -9.37
CA ASP A 27 11.03 -1.41 -9.31
C ASP A 27 10.40 -1.26 -7.91
N TYR A 28 10.66 -2.20 -6.98
CA TYR A 28 10.01 -2.21 -5.67
C TYR A 28 10.40 -0.98 -4.86
N ASP A 29 11.68 -0.67 -4.78
CA ASP A 29 12.19 0.49 -4.05
C ASP A 29 11.60 1.80 -4.60
N PHE A 30 11.50 1.92 -5.94
CA PHE A 30 10.84 3.05 -6.59
C PHE A 30 9.36 3.17 -6.18
N LEU A 31 8.61 2.06 -6.19
CA LEU A 31 7.19 2.05 -5.84
C LEU A 31 6.95 2.35 -4.35
N TYR A 32 7.80 1.85 -3.46
CA TYR A 32 7.75 2.18 -2.03
C TYR A 32 8.06 3.67 -1.80
N LYS A 33 9.12 4.21 -2.42
CA LYS A 33 9.45 5.65 -2.36
C LYS A 33 8.34 6.54 -2.92
N ALA A 34 7.61 6.07 -3.93
CA ALA A 34 6.44 6.77 -4.46
C ALA A 34 5.26 6.81 -3.47
N GLY A 35 5.23 5.93 -2.47
CA GLY A 35 4.21 5.88 -1.42
C GLY A 35 3.31 4.64 -1.45
N THR A 36 3.73 3.57 -2.12
CA THR A 36 3.03 2.28 -2.05
C THR A 36 3.24 1.65 -0.67
N ALA A 37 2.17 1.16 -0.04
CA ALA A 37 2.19 0.59 1.30
C ALA A 37 2.62 -0.89 1.31
N ALA A 38 2.26 -1.66 0.29
CA ALA A 38 2.70 -3.03 0.10
C ALA A 38 2.62 -3.46 -1.37
N ILE A 39 3.38 -4.49 -1.72
CA ILE A 39 3.43 -5.10 -3.05
C ILE A 39 3.15 -6.59 -2.92
N PHE A 40 2.16 -7.10 -3.66
CA PHE A 40 1.78 -8.51 -3.70
C PHE A 40 2.01 -9.11 -5.10
N GLY A 41 3.11 -9.85 -5.24
CA GLY A 41 3.53 -10.45 -6.51
C GLY A 41 2.79 -11.75 -6.89
N PRO A 42 3.16 -12.39 -8.01
CA PRO A 42 2.58 -13.67 -8.43
C PRO A 42 2.81 -14.76 -7.38
N GLY A 43 1.78 -15.59 -7.14
CA GLY A 43 1.84 -16.66 -6.15
C GLY A 43 1.67 -16.22 -4.70
N THR A 44 1.37 -14.93 -4.45
CA THR A 44 1.05 -14.45 -3.10
C THR A 44 -0.11 -15.24 -2.49
N ASN A 45 0.07 -15.74 -1.27
CA ASN A 45 -0.98 -16.39 -0.50
C ASN A 45 -2.07 -15.38 -0.10
N ILE A 46 -3.30 -15.61 -0.55
CA ILE A 46 -4.43 -14.68 -0.34
C ILE A 46 -4.71 -14.43 1.15
N PRO A 47 -4.83 -15.45 2.03
CA PRO A 47 -5.00 -15.22 3.46
C PRO A 47 -3.90 -14.35 4.09
N ALA A 48 -2.64 -14.60 3.74
CA ALA A 48 -1.51 -13.81 4.24
C ALA A 48 -1.56 -12.36 3.75
N ALA A 49 -1.91 -12.13 2.48
CA ALA A 49 -2.09 -10.78 1.94
C ALA A 49 -3.23 -10.04 2.63
N ALA A 50 -4.36 -10.71 2.89
CA ALA A 50 -5.49 -10.14 3.60
C ALA A 50 -5.12 -9.75 5.03
N ALA A 51 -4.44 -10.62 5.77
CA ALA A 51 -3.93 -10.32 7.11
C ALA A 51 -3.02 -9.09 7.09
N ARG A 52 -2.09 -9.04 6.12
CA ARG A 52 -1.17 -7.91 5.97
C ARG A 52 -1.88 -6.59 5.65
N ILE A 53 -2.92 -6.61 4.82
CA ILE A 53 -3.73 -5.42 4.53
C ILE A 53 -4.44 -4.92 5.79
N LEU A 54 -5.01 -5.83 6.58
CA LEU A 54 -5.67 -5.46 7.84
C LEU A 54 -4.70 -4.84 8.85
N GLU A 55 -3.48 -5.36 8.96
CA GLU A 55 -2.41 -4.76 9.76
C GLU A 55 -2.09 -3.33 9.29
N LEU A 56 -1.86 -3.14 7.98
CA LEU A 56 -1.55 -1.83 7.42
C LEU A 56 -2.64 -0.79 7.69
N ILE A 57 -3.91 -1.19 7.61
CA ILE A 57 -5.05 -0.31 7.92
C ILE A 57 -5.03 0.07 9.40
N ARG A 58 -4.77 -0.89 10.31
CA ARG A 58 -4.69 -0.65 11.75
C ARG A 58 -3.53 0.26 12.13
N ASP A 59 -2.35 0.03 11.55
CA ASP A 59 -1.15 0.83 11.81
C ASP A 59 -1.32 2.30 11.38
N ARG A 60 -2.15 2.55 10.36
CA ARG A 60 -2.43 3.90 9.86
C ARG A 60 -3.56 4.61 10.60
N GLN A 61 -4.45 3.87 11.25
CA GLN A 61 -5.46 4.51 12.10
C GLN A 61 -4.72 5.19 13.25
N PRO A 62 -4.89 6.51 13.48
CA PRO A 62 -4.48 7.07 14.76
C PRO A 62 -5.18 6.24 15.82
N LEU A 63 -4.44 5.77 16.84
CA LEU A 63 -4.99 5.13 18.03
C LEU A 63 -6.32 5.80 18.33
N ALA A 64 -7.42 5.07 18.12
CA ALA A 64 -8.73 5.60 18.41
C ALA A 64 -8.65 6.14 19.83
N ALA A 65 -8.94 7.43 19.95
CA ALA A 65 -8.99 8.11 21.22
C ALA A 65 -10.03 7.40 22.10
N GLU A 66 -9.54 6.58 23.03
CA GLU A 66 -10.22 6.10 24.23
C GLU A 66 -9.23 6.18 25.39
#